data_AF-A0A840GPX4-F1
#
_entry.id   AF-A0A840GPX4-F1
#
_cell.length_a   1.000
_cell.length_b   1.000
_cell.length_c   1.000
_cell.angle_alpha   90.00
_cell.angle_beta   90.00
_cell.angle_gamma   90.00
#
_symmetry.space_group_name_H-M   'P 1'
#
loop_
_entity.id
_entity.type
_entity.pdbx_description
1 polymer ?
#
loop_
_entity_poly.entity_id
_entity_poly.type
_entity_poly.pdbx_seq_one_letter_code
_entity_poly.pdbx_strand_id
1 'polypeptide(L)'
;MPQLSTDVFEGDDGHLFLVGGRNDVARLFSESEQNLQLICSAWKALLVSRKRTAADKGIKYLHCFVPDKLSILRAKALAITSQMRFPAEILEESHDAELRGTLVPLTNYLRKQARNYDVFHRTDTHWTVEGCFSAYQMLCSYMGIPQKADLILRNAPAHEGSWDLGSKLTPKRFETIRFGRFGIGASRVEANEIVTARETGRVPNDLLLHVGSIVEYRNERHPLAKMRLLVFGDSFFEYRPHMLTGMFAETVDAVMFVWSATIDWKLVDDFKPDILLTEIAERFVRVVPTDDIDIRRHAASKLQSVLCSHTERRAS
;
A
#
# COMPACT_ATOMS: atom_id res chain seq x y z
N MET A 1 -11.60 15.83 -30.34
CA MET A 1 -12.00 14.84 -29.32
C MET A 1 -10.77 14.51 -28.51
N PRO A 2 -10.67 14.85 -27.21
CA PRO A 2 -9.55 14.39 -26.40
C PRO A 2 -9.56 12.86 -26.39
N GLN A 3 -8.40 12.28 -26.69
CA GLN A 3 -8.23 10.83 -26.84
C GLN A 3 -8.27 10.23 -25.43
N LEU A 4 -9.41 9.60 -25.09
CA LEU A 4 -9.58 8.88 -23.83
C LEU A 4 -8.53 7.76 -23.78
N SER A 5 -7.65 7.81 -22.78
CA SER A 5 -6.75 6.70 -22.50
C SER A 5 -7.57 5.49 -22.05
N THR A 6 -7.31 4.30 -22.61
CA THR A 6 -7.95 3.05 -22.17
C THR A 6 -7.63 2.71 -20.71
N ASP A 7 -6.57 3.32 -20.15
CA ASP A 7 -6.08 3.03 -18.82
C ASP A 7 -6.66 3.96 -17.76
N VAL A 8 -7.14 5.15 -18.15
CA VAL A 8 -7.54 6.23 -17.24
C VAL A 8 -8.92 6.75 -17.58
N PHE A 9 -9.82 6.74 -16.60
CA PHE A 9 -11.11 7.40 -16.68
C PHE A 9 -11.01 8.81 -16.09
N GLU A 10 -11.42 9.82 -16.85
CA GLU A 10 -11.57 11.20 -16.36
C GLU A 10 -12.96 11.34 -15.71
N GLY A 11 -12.98 11.54 -14.41
CA GLY A 11 -14.20 11.83 -13.65
C GLY A 11 -14.35 13.32 -13.34
N ASP A 12 -15.24 13.62 -12.40
CA ASP A 12 -15.59 14.99 -12.04
C ASP A 12 -14.47 15.71 -11.27
N ASP A 13 -14.48 17.04 -11.31
CA ASP A 13 -13.53 17.93 -10.61
C ASP A 13 -12.05 17.63 -10.88
N GLY A 14 -11.74 17.13 -12.07
CA GLY A 14 -10.37 16.80 -12.49
C GLY A 14 -9.80 15.54 -11.84
N HIS A 15 -10.62 14.71 -11.20
CA HIS A 15 -10.16 13.42 -10.69
C HIS A 15 -9.96 12.42 -11.83
N LEU A 16 -8.81 11.76 -11.81
CA LEU A 16 -8.46 10.66 -12.68
C LEU A 16 -8.58 9.34 -11.92
N PHE A 17 -9.03 8.30 -12.61
CA PHE A 17 -9.19 6.96 -12.03
C PHE A 17 -8.49 5.91 -12.89
N LEU A 18 -7.79 4.98 -12.25
CA LEU A 18 -7.22 3.84 -12.95
C LEU A 18 -8.35 2.87 -13.32
N VAL A 19 -8.49 2.55 -14.60
CA VAL A 19 -9.49 1.59 -15.10
C VAL A 19 -8.89 0.45 -15.90
N GLY A 20 -7.75 0.66 -16.55
CA GLY A 20 -7.13 -0.32 -17.43
C GLY A 20 -5.65 -0.60 -17.10
N GLY A 21 -4.84 -0.79 -18.14
CA GLY A 21 -3.43 -1.17 -18.04
C GLY A 21 -3.22 -2.57 -17.45
N ARG A 22 -2.04 -2.81 -16.87
CA ARG A 22 -1.64 -4.12 -16.31
C ARG A 22 -2.54 -4.62 -15.17
N ASN A 23 -3.29 -3.73 -14.51
CA ASN A 23 -4.13 -4.06 -13.37
C ASN A 23 -5.57 -4.40 -13.79
N ASP A 24 -6.01 -3.99 -14.99
CA ASP A 24 -7.34 -4.23 -15.55
C ASP A 24 -8.48 -4.03 -14.52
N VAL A 25 -8.45 -2.86 -13.87
CA VAL A 25 -9.25 -2.53 -12.68
C VAL A 25 -10.76 -2.58 -12.98
N ALA A 26 -11.17 -2.04 -14.12
CA ALA A 26 -12.56 -2.05 -14.53
C ALA A 26 -13.08 -3.48 -14.74
N ARG A 27 -12.27 -4.38 -15.28
CA ARG A 27 -12.64 -5.79 -15.41
C ARG A 27 -12.78 -6.45 -14.04
N LEU A 28 -11.84 -6.20 -13.12
CA LEU A 28 -11.92 -6.74 -11.75
C LEU A 28 -13.22 -6.36 -11.04
N PHE A 29 -13.62 -5.08 -11.11
CA PHE A 29 -14.80 -4.60 -10.40
C PHE A 29 -16.13 -4.87 -11.12
N SER A 30 -16.07 -5.33 -12.37
CA SER A 30 -17.23 -5.78 -13.16
C SER A 30 -17.25 -7.31 -13.32
N GLU A 31 -16.49 -8.06 -12.52
CA GLU A 31 -16.54 -9.52 -12.49
C GLU A 31 -17.93 -10.03 -12.10
N SER A 32 -18.23 -11.28 -12.48
CA SER A 32 -19.47 -11.92 -12.05
C SER A 32 -19.53 -12.08 -10.52
N GLU A 33 -20.73 -12.10 -9.97
CA GLU A 33 -20.96 -12.31 -8.54
C GLU A 33 -20.29 -13.63 -8.07
N GLN A 34 -20.36 -14.69 -8.88
CA GLN A 34 -19.71 -15.97 -8.57
C GLN A 34 -18.19 -15.82 -8.49
N ASN A 35 -17.56 -15.12 -9.43
CA ASN A 35 -16.11 -14.90 -9.42
C ASN A 35 -15.67 -14.06 -8.22
N LEU A 36 -16.43 -13.00 -7.91
CA LEU A 36 -16.15 -12.15 -6.73
C LEU A 36 -16.26 -12.94 -5.43
N GLN A 37 -17.26 -13.83 -5.30
CA GLN A 37 -17.40 -14.70 -4.15
C GLN A 37 -16.23 -15.68 -4.01
N LEU A 38 -15.71 -16.22 -5.12
CA LEU A 38 -14.52 -17.08 -5.12
C LEU A 38 -13.27 -16.32 -4.66
N ILE A 39 -13.05 -15.11 -5.19
CA ILE A 39 -11.95 -14.24 -4.78
C ILE A 39 -12.04 -13.92 -3.28
N CYS A 40 -13.21 -13.47 -2.81
CA CYS A 40 -13.40 -13.12 -1.40
C CYS A 40 -13.21 -14.33 -0.47
N SER A 41 -13.73 -15.50 -0.87
CA SER A 41 -13.55 -16.74 -0.10
C SER A 41 -12.09 -17.18 0.00
N ALA A 42 -11.33 -17.05 -1.09
CA ALA A 42 -9.92 -17.39 -1.12
C ALA A 42 -9.09 -16.42 -0.26
N TRP A 43 -9.39 -15.11 -0.31
CA TRP A 43 -8.78 -14.14 0.61
C TRP A 43 -9.14 -14.41 2.07
N LYS A 44 -10.42 -14.70 2.38
CA LYS A 44 -10.82 -15.08 3.74
C LYS A 44 -9.99 -16.27 4.24
N ALA A 45 -9.89 -17.34 3.46
CA ALA A 45 -9.12 -18.53 3.83
C ALA A 45 -7.65 -18.20 4.09
N LEU A 46 -7.02 -17.39 3.24
CA LEU A 46 -5.65 -16.92 3.42
C LEU A 46 -5.50 -16.12 4.72
N LEU A 47 -6.37 -15.14 4.97
CA LEU A 47 -6.29 -14.29 6.16
C LEU A 47 -6.49 -15.07 7.45
N VAL A 48 -7.41 -16.04 7.47
CA VAL A 48 -7.61 -16.95 8.61
C VAL A 48 -6.38 -17.82 8.85
N SER A 49 -5.78 -18.36 7.78
CA SER A 49 -4.54 -19.15 7.88
C SER A 49 -3.40 -18.32 8.47
N ARG A 50 -3.16 -17.11 7.93
CA ARG A 50 -2.13 -16.18 8.41
C ARG A 50 -2.34 -15.80 9.87
N LYS A 51 -3.59 -15.49 10.26
CA LYS A 51 -3.96 -15.19 11.65
C LYS A 51 -3.57 -16.34 12.59
N ARG A 52 -3.89 -17.59 12.23
CA ARG A 52 -3.56 -18.77 13.02
C ARG A 52 -2.04 -18.94 13.14
N THR A 53 -1.31 -18.90 12.03
CA THR A 53 0.15 -19.05 12.03
C THR A 53 0.85 -17.96 12.84
N ALA A 54 0.38 -16.71 12.78
CA ALA A 54 0.91 -15.63 13.61
C ALA A 54 0.57 -15.84 15.11
N ALA A 55 -0.66 -16.27 15.41
CA ALA A 55 -1.08 -16.55 16.80
C ALA A 55 -0.27 -17.68 17.44
N ASP A 56 0.07 -18.73 16.69
CA ASP A 56 0.95 -19.83 17.14
C ASP A 56 2.36 -19.34 17.52
N LYS A 57 2.76 -18.18 17.00
CA LYS A 57 4.03 -17.49 17.31
C LYS A 57 3.88 -16.39 18.37
N GLY A 58 2.68 -16.18 18.92
CA GLY A 58 2.39 -15.12 19.88
C GLY A 58 2.29 -13.72 19.26
N ILE A 59 2.10 -13.62 17.94
CA ILE A 59 2.11 -12.37 17.18
C ILE A 59 0.68 -11.95 16.87
N LYS A 60 0.33 -10.68 17.08
CA LYS A 60 -0.96 -10.14 16.64
C LYS A 60 -0.93 -9.88 15.14
N TYR A 61 -1.86 -10.50 14.41
CA TYR A 61 -1.99 -10.32 12.97
C TYR A 61 -3.11 -9.37 12.59
N LEU A 62 -2.80 -8.43 11.70
CA LEU A 62 -3.73 -7.50 11.07
C LEU A 62 -3.59 -7.55 9.55
N HIS A 63 -4.68 -7.26 8.86
CA HIS A 63 -4.72 -7.06 7.42
C HIS A 63 -5.54 -5.82 7.07
N CYS A 64 -5.08 -5.03 6.12
CA CYS A 64 -5.90 -4.01 5.47
C CYS A 64 -5.81 -4.13 3.95
N PHE A 65 -6.95 -4.01 3.29
CA PHE A 65 -6.98 -3.64 1.89
C PHE A 65 -6.91 -2.11 1.83
N VAL A 66 -6.06 -1.56 0.96
CA VAL A 66 -6.18 -0.15 0.60
C VAL A 66 -7.28 -0.07 -0.46
N PRO A 67 -8.45 0.50 -0.12
CA PRO A 67 -9.58 0.52 -1.03
C PRO A 67 -9.24 1.33 -2.27
N ASP A 68 -9.77 0.89 -3.42
CA ASP A 68 -9.52 1.62 -4.66
C ASP A 68 -10.18 3.00 -4.62
N LYS A 69 -9.53 3.98 -5.26
CA LYS A 69 -10.04 5.35 -5.38
C LYS A 69 -11.45 5.39 -5.98
N LEU A 70 -11.78 4.48 -6.91
CA LEU A 70 -13.14 4.31 -7.45
C LEU A 70 -14.15 3.92 -6.36
N SER A 71 -13.76 3.12 -5.37
CA SER A 71 -14.62 2.72 -4.26
C SER A 71 -14.90 3.85 -3.27
N ILE A 72 -13.92 4.75 -3.10
CA ILE A 72 -14.00 5.85 -2.14
C ILE A 72 -14.67 7.09 -2.73
N LEU A 73 -14.36 7.43 -3.99
CA LEU A 73 -14.84 8.63 -4.68
C LEU A 73 -15.90 8.32 -5.75
N ARG A 74 -16.76 7.32 -5.52
CA ARG A 74 -17.78 6.85 -6.49
C ARG A 74 -18.59 7.97 -7.15
N ALA A 75 -18.99 8.96 -6.35
CA ALA A 75 -19.79 10.09 -6.83
C ALA A 75 -19.12 10.86 -7.98
N LYS A 76 -17.78 10.88 -8.01
CA LYS A 76 -16.99 11.55 -9.06
C LYS A 76 -16.76 10.70 -10.30
N ALA A 77 -17.23 9.45 -10.32
CA ALA A 77 -17.07 8.49 -11.42
C ALA A 77 -18.33 7.62 -11.63
N LEU A 78 -19.52 8.17 -11.35
CA LEU A 78 -20.80 7.41 -11.35
C LEU A 78 -21.07 6.66 -12.66
N ALA A 79 -20.63 7.21 -13.78
CA ALA A 79 -20.79 6.62 -15.11
C ALA A 79 -20.21 5.20 -15.20
N ILE A 80 -19.18 4.88 -14.43
CA ILE A 80 -18.54 3.56 -14.41
C ILE A 80 -18.75 2.82 -13.08
N THR A 81 -18.86 3.52 -11.95
CA THR A 81 -18.93 2.86 -10.64
C THR A 81 -20.31 2.33 -10.28
N SER A 82 -21.37 2.71 -10.98
CA SER A 82 -22.75 2.35 -10.62
C SER A 82 -23.03 0.84 -10.63
N GLN A 83 -22.29 0.08 -11.45
CA GLN A 83 -22.40 -1.38 -11.56
C GLN A 83 -21.19 -2.11 -10.95
N MET A 84 -20.20 -1.37 -10.45
CA MET A 84 -18.96 -1.95 -9.93
C MET A 84 -19.16 -2.49 -8.51
N ARG A 85 -18.49 -3.61 -8.23
CA ARG A 85 -18.44 -4.27 -6.93
C ARG A 85 -16.98 -4.38 -6.49
N PHE A 86 -16.75 -4.10 -5.21
CA PHE A 86 -15.42 -3.84 -4.68
C PHE A 86 -15.08 -4.91 -3.62
N PRO A 87 -14.13 -5.83 -3.88
CA PRO A 87 -13.83 -6.95 -2.97
C PRO A 87 -13.48 -6.53 -1.54
N ALA A 88 -12.77 -5.42 -1.35
CA ALA A 88 -12.45 -4.91 -0.01
C ALA A 88 -13.71 -4.52 0.75
N GLU A 89 -14.63 -3.79 0.09
CA GLU A 89 -15.93 -3.44 0.67
C GLU A 89 -16.73 -4.70 1.03
N ILE A 90 -16.82 -5.68 0.13
CA ILE A 90 -17.56 -6.93 0.35
C ILE A 90 -17.00 -7.67 1.57
N LEU A 91 -15.68 -7.80 1.68
CA LEU A 91 -15.03 -8.48 2.80
C LEU A 91 -15.22 -7.73 4.11
N GLU A 92 -15.07 -6.40 4.11
CA GLU A 92 -15.25 -5.56 5.29
C GLU A 92 -16.70 -5.57 5.81
N GLU A 93 -17.69 -5.60 4.90
CA GLU A 93 -19.12 -5.58 5.22
C GLU A 93 -19.73 -6.97 5.46
N SER A 94 -18.97 -8.04 5.18
CA SER A 94 -19.40 -9.42 5.45
C SER A 94 -19.67 -9.69 6.94
N HIS A 95 -19.10 -8.88 7.84
CA HIS A 95 -19.13 -9.06 9.29
C HIS A 95 -18.70 -10.47 9.75
N ASP A 96 -17.82 -11.10 8.96
CA ASP A 96 -17.34 -12.45 9.24
C ASP A 96 -16.62 -12.53 10.58
N ALA A 97 -17.08 -13.44 11.44
CA ALA A 97 -16.57 -13.58 12.80
C ALA A 97 -15.08 -13.99 12.83
N GLU A 98 -14.59 -14.72 11.83
CA GLU A 98 -13.19 -15.17 11.78
C GLU A 98 -12.25 -14.01 11.44
N LEU A 99 -12.74 -13.04 10.65
CA LEU A 99 -12.00 -11.84 10.25
C LEU A 99 -12.09 -10.71 11.29
N ARG A 100 -12.99 -10.80 12.27
CA ARG A 100 -13.16 -9.79 13.32
C ARG A 100 -11.85 -9.58 14.10
N GLY A 101 -11.45 -8.31 14.24
CA GLY A 101 -10.21 -7.90 14.89
C GLY A 101 -8.94 -8.19 14.09
N THR A 102 -9.07 -8.76 12.88
CA THR A 102 -7.95 -9.02 11.96
C THR A 102 -8.05 -8.14 10.73
N LEU A 103 -9.21 -8.09 10.07
CA LEU A 103 -9.45 -7.19 8.95
C LEU A 103 -9.75 -5.78 9.46
N VAL A 104 -8.93 -4.81 9.05
CA VAL A 104 -9.07 -3.39 9.36
C VAL A 104 -9.96 -2.73 8.29
N PRO A 105 -11.15 -2.21 8.63
CA PRO A 105 -12.13 -1.76 7.66
C PRO A 105 -11.87 -0.33 7.20
N LEU A 106 -10.99 -0.16 6.22
CA LEU A 106 -10.59 1.15 5.72
C LEU A 106 -11.63 1.77 4.77
N THR A 107 -12.43 0.97 4.07
CA THR A 107 -13.32 1.45 3.01
C THR A 107 -14.34 2.46 3.53
N ASN A 108 -15.18 2.03 4.47
CA ASN A 108 -16.23 2.90 5.01
C ASN A 108 -15.68 4.03 5.89
N TYR A 109 -14.51 3.85 6.50
CA TYR A 109 -13.84 4.91 7.22
C TYR A 109 -13.34 6.01 6.29
N LEU A 110 -12.62 5.66 5.22
CA LEU A 110 -12.11 6.63 4.25
C LEU A 110 -13.24 7.34 3.50
N ARG A 111 -14.37 6.67 3.20
CA ARG A 111 -15.56 7.36 2.66
C ARG A 111 -16.13 8.42 3.59
N LYS A 112 -16.11 8.19 4.90
CA LYS A 112 -16.52 9.21 5.88
C LYS A 112 -15.53 10.37 5.91
N GLN A 113 -14.22 10.09 5.86
CA GLN A 113 -13.19 11.12 5.82
C GLN A 113 -13.26 11.94 4.52
N ALA A 114 -13.56 11.31 3.38
CA ALA A 114 -13.72 11.95 2.08
C ALA A 114 -14.82 13.02 2.03
N ARG A 115 -15.71 13.08 3.02
CA ARG A 115 -16.73 14.14 3.14
C ARG A 115 -16.16 15.46 3.63
N ASN A 116 -15.01 15.43 4.30
CA ASN A 116 -14.39 16.58 4.95
C ASN A 116 -12.99 16.89 4.40
N TYR A 117 -12.32 15.90 3.82
CA TYR A 117 -10.94 16.00 3.36
C TYR A 117 -10.76 15.37 1.98
N ASP A 118 -9.85 15.91 1.18
CA ASP A 118 -9.35 15.21 0.00
C ASP A 118 -8.52 14.03 0.47
N VAL A 119 -9.01 12.81 0.31
CA VAL A 119 -8.32 11.58 0.77
C VAL A 119 -7.52 10.90 -0.33
N PHE A 120 -7.71 11.28 -1.60
CA PHE A 120 -6.89 10.86 -2.74
C PHE A 120 -6.51 12.06 -3.60
N HIS A 121 -5.30 12.04 -4.14
CA HIS A 121 -4.85 13.04 -5.12
C HIS A 121 -5.75 13.01 -6.36
N ARG A 122 -5.86 14.12 -7.08
CA ARG A 122 -6.71 14.18 -8.29
C ARG A 122 -6.12 13.34 -9.41
N THR A 123 -4.82 13.46 -9.65
CA THR A 123 -4.11 12.91 -10.81
C THR A 123 -3.16 11.76 -10.48
N ASP A 124 -3.25 11.22 -9.25
CA ASP A 124 -2.49 10.04 -8.80
C ASP A 124 -3.44 8.95 -8.26
N THR A 125 -2.96 7.70 -8.20
CA THR A 125 -3.68 6.57 -7.60
C THR A 125 -3.59 6.53 -6.07
N HIS A 126 -2.61 7.22 -5.48
CA HIS A 126 -2.36 7.21 -4.05
C HIS A 126 -3.23 8.21 -3.28
N TRP A 127 -3.36 7.91 -1.99
CA TRP A 127 -3.98 8.82 -1.05
C TRP A 127 -3.18 10.12 -0.89
N THR A 128 -3.85 11.15 -0.40
CA THR A 128 -3.20 12.36 0.12
C THR A 128 -2.56 12.11 1.49
N VAL A 129 -1.92 13.11 2.09
CA VAL A 129 -1.47 13.08 3.48
C VAL A 129 -2.67 12.84 4.43
N GLU A 130 -3.81 13.46 4.18
CA GLU A 130 -5.05 13.31 4.94
C GLU A 130 -5.61 11.88 4.84
N GLY A 131 -5.61 11.29 3.65
CA GLY A 131 -6.02 9.90 3.44
C GLY A 131 -5.04 8.91 4.09
N CYS A 132 -3.73 9.12 3.93
CA CYS A 132 -2.70 8.34 4.60
C CYS A 132 -2.84 8.39 6.12
N PHE A 133 -3.03 9.59 6.68
CA PHE A 133 -3.17 9.80 8.12
C PHE A 133 -4.46 9.14 8.63
N SER A 134 -5.55 9.20 7.86
CA SER A 134 -6.79 8.48 8.19
C SER A 134 -6.54 6.98 8.32
N ALA A 135 -5.84 6.36 7.38
CA ALA A 135 -5.46 4.94 7.46
C ALA A 135 -4.58 4.65 8.69
N TYR A 136 -3.58 5.51 8.95
CA TYR A 136 -2.74 5.44 10.15
C TYR A 136 -3.55 5.46 11.45
N GLN A 137 -4.53 6.37 11.58
CA GLN A 137 -5.37 6.46 12.77
C GLN A 137 -6.16 5.18 13.02
N MET A 138 -6.74 4.60 11.96
CA MET A 138 -7.46 3.33 12.05
C MET A 138 -6.53 2.19 12.45
N LEU A 139 -5.36 2.11 11.83
CA LEU A 139 -4.36 1.09 12.15
C LEU A 139 -3.87 1.21 13.60
N CYS A 140 -3.55 2.41 14.09
CA CYS A 140 -3.19 2.63 15.50
C CYS A 140 -4.28 2.14 16.47
N SER A 141 -5.55 2.43 16.16
CA SER A 141 -6.70 1.97 16.94
C SER A 141 -6.77 0.44 17.00
N TYR A 142 -6.65 -0.23 15.85
CA TYR A 142 -6.66 -1.69 15.77
C TYR A 142 -5.43 -2.34 16.40
N MET A 143 -4.28 -1.69 16.33
CA MET A 143 -3.05 -2.12 17.00
C MET A 143 -3.16 -1.97 18.51
N GLY A 144 -3.90 -0.97 19.00
CA GLY A 144 -4.02 -0.63 20.42
C GLY A 144 -2.90 0.30 20.90
N ILE A 145 -2.42 1.18 20.01
CA ILE A 145 -1.31 2.10 20.28
C ILE A 145 -1.76 3.57 20.17
N PRO A 146 -1.10 4.50 20.88
CA PRO A 146 -1.37 5.92 20.74
C PRO A 146 -1.07 6.43 19.33
N GLN A 147 -1.88 7.39 18.87
CA GLN A 147 -1.66 8.12 17.63
C GLN A 147 -0.75 9.31 17.87
N LYS A 148 0.22 9.53 16.98
CA LYS A 148 1.04 10.74 16.95
C LYS A 148 0.29 11.83 16.18
N ALA A 149 -0.57 12.55 16.90
CA ALA A 149 -1.55 13.46 16.30
C ALA A 149 -0.93 14.60 15.48
N ASP A 150 0.29 15.03 15.81
CA ASP A 150 0.92 16.17 15.14
C ASP A 150 1.51 15.82 13.76
N LEU A 151 1.56 14.54 13.38
CA LEU A 151 2.03 14.11 12.05
C LEU A 151 1.24 14.78 10.92
N ILE A 152 -0.07 14.96 11.06
CA ILE A 152 -0.93 15.58 10.03
C ILE A 152 -0.53 17.03 9.72
N LEU A 153 0.10 17.72 10.67
CA LEU A 153 0.52 19.12 10.51
C LEU A 153 1.88 19.25 9.79
N ARG A 154 2.60 18.13 9.60
CA ARG A 154 3.99 18.12 9.13
C ARG A 154 4.04 17.88 7.62
N ASN A 155 4.12 18.98 6.89
CA ASN A 155 4.19 18.96 5.43
C ASN A 155 5.63 19.17 4.93
N ALA A 156 5.99 18.43 3.89
CA ALA A 156 7.10 18.76 3.02
C ALA A 156 6.67 19.84 2.00
N PRO A 157 7.62 20.48 1.30
CA PRO A 157 7.28 21.40 0.20
C PRO A 157 6.34 20.76 -0.82
N ALA A 158 5.44 21.57 -1.36
CA ALA A 158 4.58 21.15 -2.45
C ALA A 158 5.39 21.09 -3.75
N HIS A 159 5.09 20.10 -4.59
CA HIS A 159 5.72 19.94 -5.89
C HIS A 159 4.64 19.92 -6.96
N GLU A 160 4.82 20.70 -8.02
CA GLU A 160 4.03 20.57 -9.24
C GLU A 160 4.64 19.48 -10.12
N GLY A 161 3.80 18.59 -10.63
CA GLY A 161 4.25 17.49 -11.46
C GLY A 161 3.11 16.78 -12.15
N SER A 162 3.48 15.87 -13.06
CA SER A 162 2.54 14.93 -13.67
C SER A 162 2.74 13.57 -13.01
N TRP A 163 1.73 13.14 -12.26
CA TRP A 163 1.79 12.00 -11.35
C TRP A 163 1.30 10.70 -12.04
N ASP A 164 1.09 9.62 -11.29
CA ASP A 164 0.84 8.28 -11.87
C ASP A 164 -0.22 8.29 -12.98
N LEU A 165 -1.41 8.84 -12.71
CA LEU A 165 -2.49 8.89 -13.70
C LEU A 165 -2.35 10.07 -14.66
N GLY A 166 -1.90 11.23 -14.17
CA GLY A 166 -1.71 12.42 -15.00
C GLY A 166 -0.69 12.20 -16.13
N SER A 167 0.31 11.36 -15.87
CA SER A 167 1.38 11.04 -16.83
C SER A 167 0.94 10.10 -17.96
N LYS A 168 -0.20 9.40 -17.79
CA LYS A 168 -0.78 8.47 -18.77
C LYS A 168 -1.66 9.16 -19.82
N LEU A 169 -1.91 10.46 -19.69
CA LEU A 169 -2.76 11.24 -20.60
C LEU A 169 -1.93 12.05 -21.59
N THR A 170 -2.52 12.34 -22.75
CA THR A 170 -1.97 13.26 -23.75
C THR A 170 -3.00 14.35 -24.07
N PRO A 171 -2.72 15.63 -23.75
CA PRO A 171 -1.56 16.13 -23.02
C PRO A 171 -1.55 15.64 -21.56
N LYS A 172 -0.36 15.58 -20.94
CA LYS A 172 -0.20 15.23 -19.52
C LYS A 172 -1.02 16.16 -18.62
N ARG A 173 -1.57 15.62 -17.53
CA ARG A 173 -2.22 16.42 -16.47
C ARG A 173 -1.24 16.63 -15.33
N PHE A 174 -1.32 17.81 -14.73
CA PHE A 174 -0.44 18.22 -13.64
C PHE A 174 -1.26 18.53 -12.39
N GLU A 175 -0.65 18.30 -11.23
CA GLU A 175 -1.20 18.65 -9.93
C GLU A 175 -0.06 19.10 -9.02
N THR A 176 -0.33 20.05 -8.15
CA THR A 176 0.60 20.39 -7.06
C THR A 176 0.30 19.52 -5.85
N ILE A 177 1.17 18.56 -5.58
CA ILE A 177 1.03 17.60 -4.47
C ILE A 177 1.95 18.00 -3.32
N ARG A 178 1.42 17.93 -2.09
CA ARG A 178 2.19 18.01 -0.85
C ARG A 178 2.44 16.61 -0.30
N PHE A 179 3.65 16.36 0.14
CA PHE A 179 4.02 15.12 0.82
C PHE A 179 4.11 15.32 2.33
N GLY A 180 3.95 14.24 3.07
CA GLY A 180 4.21 14.24 4.50
C GLY A 180 5.70 14.30 4.80
N ARG A 181 6.07 15.03 5.86
CA ARG A 181 7.44 15.02 6.39
C ARG A 181 7.49 14.14 7.64
N PHE A 182 7.77 12.85 7.45
CA PHE A 182 7.78 11.84 8.52
C PHE A 182 9.15 11.19 8.69
N GLY A 183 9.25 10.25 9.63
CA GLY A 183 10.49 9.57 10.02
C GLY A 183 11.45 10.44 10.85
N ILE A 184 10.98 11.59 11.35
CA ILE A 184 11.81 12.49 12.15
C ILE A 184 12.15 11.84 13.49
N GLY A 185 13.44 11.72 13.79
CA GLY A 185 13.93 11.10 15.02
C GLY A 185 14.03 9.58 14.96
N ALA A 186 13.63 8.97 13.84
CA ALA A 186 13.91 7.57 13.54
C ALA A 186 15.17 7.46 12.67
N SER A 187 15.91 6.37 12.82
CA SER A 187 17.09 6.04 12.01
C SER A 187 16.79 4.81 11.15
N ARG A 188 17.14 4.86 9.86
CA ARG A 188 17.08 3.69 8.99
C ARG A 188 18.30 2.81 9.25
N VAL A 189 18.09 1.63 9.82
CA VAL A 189 19.16 0.69 10.20
C VAL A 189 19.33 -0.46 9.21
N GLU A 190 18.32 -0.73 8.38
CA GLU A 190 18.40 -1.68 7.27
C GLU A 190 17.84 -1.03 5.99
N ALA A 191 18.53 -1.27 4.89
CA ALA A 191 18.05 -1.06 3.53
C ALA A 191 18.72 -2.13 2.65
N ASN A 192 17.94 -3.02 2.05
CA ASN A 192 18.52 -4.08 1.25
C ASN A 192 19.08 -3.56 -0.09
N GLU A 193 19.65 -4.47 -0.87
CA GLU A 193 20.41 -4.17 -2.08
C GLU A 193 19.52 -3.55 -3.17
N ILE A 194 18.25 -3.95 -3.25
CA ILE A 194 17.26 -3.35 -4.16
C ILE A 194 17.08 -1.87 -3.84
N VAL A 195 16.83 -1.54 -2.57
CA VAL A 195 16.63 -0.14 -2.12
C VAL A 195 17.89 0.66 -2.38
N THR A 196 19.04 0.15 -1.95
CA THR A 196 20.33 0.83 -2.10
C THR A 196 20.69 1.06 -3.57
N ALA A 197 20.47 0.07 -4.45
CA ALA A 197 20.75 0.21 -5.88
C ALA A 197 19.88 1.29 -6.53
N ARG A 198 18.61 1.41 -6.14
CA ARG A 198 17.69 2.42 -6.66
C ARG A 198 18.03 3.82 -6.17
N GLU A 199 18.31 3.98 -4.88
CA GLU A 199 18.66 5.27 -4.29
C GLU A 199 20.01 5.81 -4.80
N THR A 200 20.95 4.92 -5.12
CA THR A 200 22.25 5.29 -5.70
C THR A 200 22.23 5.45 -7.22
N GLY A 201 21.08 5.23 -7.88
CA GLY A 201 20.94 5.31 -9.34
C GLY A 201 21.68 4.21 -10.11
N ARG A 202 22.11 3.12 -9.45
CA ARG A 202 22.78 1.98 -10.10
C ARG A 202 21.85 1.21 -11.04
N VAL A 203 20.55 1.25 -10.78
CA VAL A 203 19.51 0.68 -11.62
C VAL A 203 18.51 1.77 -11.99
N PRO A 204 17.86 1.67 -13.16
CA PRO A 204 16.75 2.53 -13.50
C PRO A 204 15.68 2.48 -12.41
N ASN A 205 14.94 3.57 -12.27
CA ASN A 205 13.77 3.62 -11.40
C ASN A 205 12.59 2.87 -12.03
N ASP A 206 12.75 1.55 -12.21
CA ASP A 206 11.76 0.66 -12.78
C ASP A 206 10.78 0.18 -11.70
N LEU A 207 9.48 0.37 -11.96
CA LEU A 207 8.39 -0.07 -11.10
C LEU A 207 8.43 -1.58 -10.83
N LEU A 208 9.00 -2.37 -11.75
CA LEU A 208 9.11 -3.82 -11.59
C LEU A 208 10.09 -4.22 -10.49
N LEU A 209 11.00 -3.34 -10.06
CA LEU A 209 12.04 -3.66 -9.07
C LEU A 209 11.64 -3.33 -7.62
N HIS A 210 10.39 -2.94 -7.36
CA HIS A 210 9.97 -2.65 -5.98
C HIS A 210 9.78 -3.89 -5.12
N VAL A 211 9.16 -4.95 -5.65
CA VAL A 211 8.89 -6.18 -4.90
C VAL A 211 10.20 -6.82 -4.45
N GLY A 212 10.30 -7.08 -3.15
CA GLY A 212 11.51 -7.54 -2.47
C GLY A 212 12.31 -6.42 -1.79
N SER A 213 11.89 -5.15 -1.90
CA SER A 213 12.51 -4.06 -1.11
C SER A 213 12.28 -4.29 0.38
N ILE A 214 13.33 -4.14 1.19
CA ILE A 214 13.27 -4.27 2.65
C ILE A 214 13.97 -3.07 3.27
N VAL A 215 13.31 -2.45 4.26
CA VAL A 215 13.88 -1.41 5.12
C VAL A 215 13.47 -1.64 6.56
N GLU A 216 14.34 -1.26 7.49
CA GLU A 216 14.03 -1.18 8.92
C GLU A 216 14.35 0.22 9.43
N TYR A 217 13.38 0.82 10.12
CA TYR A 217 13.56 2.07 10.87
C TYR A 217 13.44 1.79 12.36
N ARG A 218 14.31 2.41 13.16
CA ARG A 218 14.30 2.37 14.63
C ARG A 218 14.11 3.75 15.23
N ASN A 219 13.29 3.82 16.26
CA ASN A 219 13.08 5.00 17.08
C ASN A 219 13.65 4.77 18.48
N GLU A 220 14.96 4.99 18.62
CA GLU A 220 15.68 4.73 19.87
C GLU A 220 15.51 5.85 20.91
N ARG A 221 14.92 6.99 20.52
CA ARG A 221 14.78 8.15 21.40
C ARG A 221 13.48 8.07 22.21
N HIS A 222 12.35 8.31 21.56
CA HIS A 222 11.06 8.50 22.24
C HIS A 222 9.90 7.93 21.40
N PRO A 223 9.82 6.60 21.26
CA PRO A 223 8.65 5.97 20.64
C PRO A 223 7.44 6.13 21.55
N LEU A 224 6.26 6.33 20.94
CA LEU A 224 5.01 6.41 21.68
C LEU A 224 4.51 5.04 22.13
N ALA A 225 4.91 3.99 21.42
CA ALA A 225 4.60 2.60 21.76
C ALA A 225 5.87 1.74 21.73
N LYS A 226 6.06 0.95 22.79
CA LYS A 226 7.14 -0.03 22.87
C LYS A 226 6.77 -1.31 22.11
N MET A 227 7.01 -1.31 20.80
CA MET A 227 6.49 -2.31 19.87
C MET A 227 7.34 -2.42 18.60
N ARG A 228 7.44 -3.64 18.06
CA ARG A 228 8.03 -3.99 16.76
C ARG A 228 6.92 -4.31 15.76
N LEU A 229 6.85 -3.54 14.68
CA LEU A 229 5.89 -3.73 13.59
C LEU A 229 6.61 -4.29 12.36
N LEU A 230 6.14 -5.44 11.85
CA LEU A 230 6.55 -5.97 10.56
C LEU A 230 5.41 -5.82 9.56
N VAL A 231 5.68 -5.16 8.43
CA VAL A 231 4.71 -4.89 7.39
C VAL A 231 5.13 -5.56 6.09
N PHE A 232 4.22 -6.35 5.51
CA PHE A 232 4.30 -6.79 4.11
C PHE A 232 3.25 -6.00 3.33
N GLY A 233 3.68 -5.02 2.55
CA GLY A 233 2.78 -4.04 1.91
C GLY A 233 3.23 -3.61 0.52
N ASP A 234 2.62 -2.53 0.03
CA ASP A 234 2.93 -1.95 -1.28
C ASP A 234 3.31 -0.45 -1.20
N SER A 235 3.07 0.28 -2.30
CA SER A 235 3.36 1.71 -2.44
C SER A 235 2.58 2.61 -1.50
N PHE A 236 1.50 2.12 -0.88
CA PHE A 236 0.77 2.86 0.15
C PHE A 236 1.51 2.91 1.49
N PHE A 237 2.23 1.84 1.87
CA PHE A 237 3.16 1.90 3.00
C PHE A 237 4.48 2.57 2.64
N GLU A 238 5.06 2.14 1.51
CA GLU A 238 6.27 2.66 0.88
C GLU A 238 7.56 2.52 1.74
N TYR A 239 8.74 2.30 1.14
CA TYR A 239 9.98 2.07 1.91
C TYR A 239 10.69 3.37 2.35
N ARG A 240 10.39 4.51 1.75
CA ARG A 240 10.85 5.85 2.16
C ARG A 240 9.89 6.41 3.20
N PRO A 241 10.36 7.31 4.08
CA PRO A 241 9.58 7.75 5.23
C PRO A 241 8.62 8.90 4.90
N HIS A 242 7.82 8.79 3.84
CA HIS A 242 6.86 9.83 3.43
C HIS A 242 5.39 9.37 3.42
N MET A 243 5.14 8.09 3.70
CA MET A 243 3.82 7.49 3.90
C MET A 243 3.75 6.75 5.24
N LEU A 244 2.96 5.68 5.35
CA LEU A 244 2.73 4.97 6.61
C LEU A 244 4.02 4.46 7.27
N THR A 245 5.01 4.00 6.50
CA THR A 245 6.31 3.60 7.06
C THR A 245 6.95 4.73 7.86
N GLY A 246 6.92 5.97 7.36
CA GLY A 246 7.45 7.12 8.08
C GLY A 246 6.63 7.49 9.32
N MET A 247 5.30 7.39 9.24
CA MET A 247 4.41 7.63 10.38
C MET A 247 4.66 6.61 11.51
N PHE A 248 4.77 5.32 11.17
CA PHE A 248 5.05 4.26 12.13
C PHE A 248 6.49 4.31 12.65
N ALA A 249 7.46 4.69 11.82
CA ALA A 249 8.84 4.89 12.26
C ALA A 249 8.96 5.90 13.40
N GLU A 250 8.06 6.89 13.48
CA GLU A 250 8.01 7.84 14.59
C GLU A 250 7.13 7.41 15.78
N THR A 251 6.36 6.34 15.62
CA THR A 251 5.33 5.91 16.57
C THR A 251 5.79 4.73 17.42
N VAL A 252 6.49 3.76 16.82
CA VAL A 252 6.85 2.48 17.44
C VAL A 252 8.38 2.34 17.62
N ASP A 253 8.86 1.35 18.39
CA ASP A 253 10.31 1.12 18.59
C ASP A 253 11.01 0.77 17.28
N ALA A 254 10.40 -0.12 16.50
CA ALA A 254 10.92 -0.54 15.20
C ALA A 254 9.78 -0.83 14.22
N VAL A 255 9.95 -0.37 12.98
CA VAL A 255 9.12 -0.78 11.86
C VAL A 255 10.01 -1.36 10.76
N MET A 256 9.75 -2.59 10.37
CA MET A 256 10.30 -3.20 9.17
C MET A 256 9.23 -3.24 8.10
N PHE A 257 9.52 -2.64 6.96
CA PHE A 257 8.65 -2.69 5.78
C PHE A 257 9.29 -3.58 4.72
N VAL A 258 8.47 -4.49 4.19
CA VAL A 258 8.79 -5.40 3.11
C VAL A 258 7.79 -5.15 1.99
N TRP A 259 8.28 -4.80 0.80
CA TRP A 259 7.41 -4.65 -0.36
C TRP A 259 7.06 -6.02 -0.93
N SER A 260 5.93 -6.58 -0.51
CA SER A 260 5.47 -7.92 -0.90
C SER A 260 4.02 -8.15 -0.45
N ALA A 261 3.21 -8.81 -1.30
CA ALA A 261 1.91 -9.34 -0.90
C ALA A 261 2.01 -10.68 -0.14
N THR A 262 3.17 -11.33 -0.24
CA THR A 262 3.49 -12.64 0.33
C THR A 262 4.26 -12.49 1.64
N ILE A 263 3.91 -13.27 2.66
CA ILE A 263 4.65 -13.33 3.92
C ILE A 263 5.85 -14.28 3.78
N ASP A 264 7.02 -13.79 4.17
CA ASP A 264 8.19 -14.62 4.46
C ASP A 264 8.18 -14.95 5.96
N TRP A 265 7.75 -16.17 6.31
CA TRP A 265 7.65 -16.59 7.71
C TRP A 265 9.01 -16.75 8.40
N LYS A 266 10.09 -16.97 7.65
CA LYS A 266 11.43 -16.99 8.22
C LYS A 266 11.84 -15.58 8.64
N LEU A 267 11.55 -14.57 7.82
CA LEU A 267 11.77 -13.18 8.19
C LEU A 267 10.93 -12.78 9.42
N VAL A 268 9.70 -13.28 9.54
CA VAL A 268 8.87 -13.10 10.74
C VAL A 268 9.57 -13.68 11.97
N ASP A 269 10.12 -14.90 11.88
CA ASP A 269 10.83 -15.56 12.98
C ASP A 269 12.14 -14.86 13.37
N ASP A 270 12.87 -14.32 12.39
CA ASP A 270 14.10 -13.57 12.60
C ASP A 270 13.80 -12.20 13.25
N PHE A 271 12.78 -11.49 12.75
CA PHE A 271 12.45 -10.14 13.21
C PHE A 271 11.67 -10.13 14.54
N LYS A 272 10.89 -11.18 14.85
CA LYS A 272 10.06 -11.28 16.06
C LYS A 272 9.19 -10.04 16.30
N PRO A 273 8.25 -9.72 15.40
CA PRO A 273 7.36 -8.58 15.59
C PRO A 273 6.34 -8.85 16.69
N ASP A 274 5.87 -7.80 17.36
CA ASP A 274 4.67 -7.86 18.19
C ASP A 274 3.41 -7.85 17.33
N ILE A 275 3.46 -7.12 16.21
CA ILE A 275 2.40 -7.02 15.22
C ILE A 275 2.93 -7.33 13.82
N LEU A 276 2.27 -8.28 13.17
CA LEU A 276 2.42 -8.56 11.74
C LEU A 276 1.25 -7.94 10.98
N LEU A 277 1.55 -6.99 10.10
CA LEU A 277 0.57 -6.34 9.24
C LEU A 277 0.80 -6.75 7.79
N THR A 278 -0.27 -7.13 7.10
CA THR A 278 -0.24 -7.19 5.63
C THR A 278 -1.14 -6.10 5.06
N GLU A 279 -0.68 -5.46 4.01
CA GLU A 279 -1.39 -4.40 3.30
C GLU A 279 -1.33 -4.70 1.80
N ILE A 280 -2.45 -4.46 1.10
CA ILE A 280 -2.47 -4.56 -0.36
C ILE A 280 -3.52 -3.62 -0.96
N ALA A 281 -3.17 -2.91 -2.03
CA ALA A 281 -4.15 -2.18 -2.81
C ALA A 281 -5.21 -3.12 -3.40
N GLU A 282 -6.48 -2.73 -3.30
CA GLU A 282 -7.64 -3.53 -3.71
C GLU A 282 -7.55 -4.00 -5.18
N ARG A 283 -6.94 -3.20 -6.06
CA ARG A 283 -6.69 -3.56 -7.47
C ARG A 283 -5.83 -4.81 -7.69
N PHE A 284 -5.14 -5.31 -6.66
CA PHE A 284 -4.30 -6.53 -6.75
C PHE A 284 -4.97 -7.79 -6.18
N VAL A 285 -6.18 -7.68 -5.63
CA VAL A 285 -6.86 -8.82 -4.96
C VAL A 285 -7.25 -9.95 -5.91
N ARG A 286 -7.15 -9.76 -7.24
CA ARG A 286 -7.37 -10.84 -8.22
C ARG A 286 -6.42 -12.02 -8.00
N VAL A 287 -5.21 -11.76 -7.47
CA VAL A 287 -4.19 -12.78 -7.24
C VAL A 287 -4.00 -12.98 -5.75
N VAL A 288 -4.42 -14.13 -5.24
CA VAL A 288 -4.21 -14.51 -3.83
C VAL A 288 -2.77 -15.03 -3.67
N PRO A 289 -1.94 -14.43 -2.81
CA PRO A 289 -0.54 -14.82 -2.65
C PRO A 289 -0.40 -16.16 -1.93
N THR A 290 0.72 -16.85 -2.18
CA THR A 290 1.14 -18.06 -1.46
C THR A 290 2.34 -17.74 -0.59
N ASP A 291 2.23 -17.94 0.73
CA ASP A 291 3.25 -17.62 1.74
C ASP A 291 4.39 -18.65 1.83
N ASP A 292 5.00 -18.93 0.67
CA ASP A 292 6.15 -19.80 0.50
C ASP A 292 7.22 -19.04 -0.31
N ILE A 293 7.95 -18.18 0.39
CA ILE A 293 9.01 -17.36 -0.22
C ILE A 293 10.14 -17.07 0.77
N ASP A 294 11.37 -17.03 0.25
CA ASP A 294 12.53 -16.40 0.87
C ASP A 294 12.72 -15.04 0.19
N ILE A 295 12.22 -13.97 0.81
CA ILE A 295 12.11 -12.66 0.16
C ILE A 295 13.48 -12.04 -0.09
N ARG A 296 14.45 -12.30 0.80
CA ARG A 296 15.84 -11.83 0.64
C ARG A 296 16.51 -12.51 -0.55
N ARG A 297 16.34 -13.83 -0.69
CA ARG A 297 16.84 -14.57 -1.87
C ARG A 297 16.14 -14.11 -3.16
N HIS A 298 14.82 -13.92 -3.12
CA HIS A 298 14.08 -13.40 -4.26
C HIS A 298 14.61 -12.03 -4.70
N ALA A 299 14.82 -11.12 -3.76
CA ALA A 299 15.34 -9.78 -4.01
C ALA A 299 16.74 -9.82 -4.65
N ALA A 300 17.65 -10.63 -4.10
CA ALA A 300 19.01 -10.79 -4.63
C ALA A 300 19.02 -11.29 -6.08
N SER A 301 18.29 -12.38 -6.37
CA SER A 301 18.17 -12.96 -7.72
C SER A 301 17.59 -11.95 -8.72
N LYS A 302 16.56 -11.21 -8.30
CA LYS A 302 15.91 -10.21 -9.14
C LYS A 302 16.82 -9.04 -9.46
N LEU A 303 17.55 -8.52 -8.47
CA LEU A 303 18.51 -7.45 -8.68
C LEU A 303 19.64 -7.89 -9.63
N GLN A 304 20.16 -9.10 -9.45
CA GLN A 304 21.20 -9.65 -10.34
C GLN A 304 20.71 -9.73 -11.80
N SER A 305 19.49 -10.22 -12.02
CA SER A 305 18.88 -10.27 -13.36
C SER A 305 18.79 -8.89 -14.01
N VAL A 306 18.35 -7.87 -13.26
CA VAL A 306 18.26 -6.50 -13.76
C VAL A 306 19.64 -5.93 -14.10
N LEU A 307 20.64 -6.13 -13.23
CA LEU A 307 22.01 -5.64 -13.45
C LEU A 307 22.66 -6.27 -14.70
N CYS A 308 22.49 -7.57 -14.92
CA CYS A 308 22.96 -8.23 -16.15
C CYS A 308 22.33 -7.60 -17.39
N SER A 309 20.99 -7.48 -17.41
CA SER A 309 20.27 -6.89 -18.54
C SER A 309 20.60 -5.41 -18.80
N HIS A 310 21.03 -4.67 -17.77
CA HIS A 310 21.40 -3.26 -17.90
C HIS A 310 22.82 -3.11 -18.45
N THR A 311 23.72 -4.02 -18.08
CA THR A 311 25.11 -4.03 -18.57
C THR A 311 25.16 -4.36 -20.06
N GLU A 312 24.40 -5.36 -20.51
CA GLU A 312 24.27 -5.74 -21.93
C GLU A 312 23.76 -4.57 -22.78
N ARG A 313 22.76 -3.82 -22.29
CA ARG A 313 22.21 -2.64 -22.96
C ARG A 313 23.15 -1.43 -23.02
N ARG A 314 24.17 -1.36 -22.17
CA ARG A 314 25.21 -0.30 -22.24
C ARG A 314 26.36 -0.68 -23.16
N ALA A 315 26.53 -1.96 -23.48
CA ALA A 315 27.59 -2.46 -24.35
C ALA A 315 27.19 -2.49 -25.84
N SER A 316 25.89 -2.39 -26.14
CA SER A 316 25.30 -2.24 -27.48
C SER A 316 25.08 -0.78 -27.85
#